data_AF-A0A2H5YJG4-F1
#
_entry.id   AF-A0A2H5YJG4-F1
#
_cell.length_a   1.000
_cell.length_b   1.000
_cell.length_c   1.000
_cell.angle_alpha   90.00
_cell.angle_beta   90.00
_cell.angle_gamma   90.00
#
_symmetry.space_group_name_H-M   'P 1'
#
loop_
_entity.id
_entity.type
_entity.pdbx_description
1 polymer ?
#
loop_
_entity_poly.entity_id
_entity_poly.type
_entity_poly.pdbx_seq_one_letter_code
_entity_poly.pdbx_strand_id
1 'polypeptide(L)'
;MRTVSLVVAGTLSALCFLAFTLALNGYQLTEEGTGRRLLERALVALTDLDVALPALQDSLRQAAEEAQGLTVVVPDFPVPVELSREEAQTLEGQALRQRLLAEGSARMYRQGSGALLSDPEAERRLETTSMPWALEQGLGLITEEIHGNLQVAMIVLGALSLLLLVPVLWSPPLWGKISLLGAVLLVASLPPLAGTLGVRFFLRAAQGDADLFVRELLQVGIDAMTVPVRNYLALSALGSGLLVVAAAMVWAGSRGRAPALTGKGDAA
;
A
#
# COMPACT_ATOMS: atom_id res chain seq x y z
N MET A 1 38.19 -0.59 14.08
CA MET A 1 37.17 0.46 14.34
C MET A 1 36.48 0.95 13.07
N ARG A 2 37.21 1.33 12.01
CA ARG A 2 36.63 1.87 10.75
C ARG A 2 35.68 0.90 10.02
N THR A 3 36.03 -0.39 9.95
CA THR A 3 35.19 -1.45 9.37
C THR A 3 33.89 -1.68 10.13
N VAL A 4 33.95 -1.74 11.45
CA VAL A 4 32.75 -1.88 12.31
C VAL A 4 31.81 -0.69 12.12
N SER A 5 32.33 0.54 12.04
CA SER A 5 31.49 1.73 11.81
C SER A 5 30.79 1.71 10.44
N LEU A 6 31.45 1.18 9.41
CA LEU A 6 30.88 1.09 8.07
C LEU A 6 29.80 0.00 7.96
N VAL A 7 29.98 -1.13 8.63
CA VAL A 7 28.95 -2.18 8.70
C VAL A 7 27.72 -1.66 9.43
N VAL A 8 27.91 -1.03 10.60
CA VAL A 8 26.81 -0.45 11.37
C VAL A 8 26.07 0.62 10.55
N ALA A 9 26.80 1.53 9.89
CA ALA A 9 26.19 2.54 9.03
C ALA A 9 25.42 1.93 7.84
N GLY A 10 25.97 0.89 7.21
CA GLY A 10 25.31 0.16 6.12
C GLY A 10 24.03 -0.54 6.57
N THR A 11 24.05 -1.21 7.72
CA THR A 11 22.87 -1.86 8.31
C THR A 11 21.79 -0.83 8.69
N LEU A 12 22.18 0.27 9.35
CA LEU A 12 21.27 1.37 9.68
C LEU A 12 20.65 1.98 8.42
N SER A 13 21.45 2.21 7.39
CA SER A 13 20.96 2.69 6.09
C SER A 13 19.95 1.72 5.48
N ALA A 14 20.22 0.42 5.49
CA ALA A 14 19.30 -0.59 4.96
C ALA A 14 17.98 -0.65 5.75
N LEU A 15 18.03 -0.61 7.09
CA LEU A 15 16.83 -0.58 7.93
C LEU A 15 16.03 0.70 7.76
N CYS A 16 16.70 1.85 7.66
CA CYS A 16 16.05 3.13 7.43
C CYS A 16 15.41 3.18 6.03
N PHE A 17 16.09 2.67 5.01
CA PHE A 17 15.56 2.58 3.66
C PHE A 17 14.39 1.58 3.55
N LEU A 18 14.46 0.47 4.29
CA LEU A 18 13.33 -0.46 4.45
C LEU A 18 12.12 0.26 5.05
N ALA A 19 12.29 0.97 6.17
CA ALA A 19 11.22 1.74 6.79
C ALA A 19 10.65 2.81 5.84
N PHE A 20 11.51 3.51 5.09
CA PHE A 20 11.12 4.47 4.06
C PHE A 20 10.24 3.82 2.99
N THR A 21 10.64 2.66 2.45
CA THR A 21 9.85 1.98 1.41
C THR A 21 8.51 1.48 1.94
N LEU A 22 8.44 1.03 3.20
CA LEU A 22 7.17 0.71 3.85
C LEU A 22 6.25 1.94 3.94
N ALA A 23 6.78 3.08 4.40
CA ALA A 23 6.04 4.33 4.49
C ALA A 23 5.58 4.82 3.10
N LEU A 24 6.42 4.72 2.08
CA LEU A 24 6.09 5.06 0.69
C LEU A 24 4.95 4.21 0.14
N ASN A 25 4.97 2.91 0.40
CA ASN A 25 3.89 2.00 -0.03
C ASN A 25 2.58 2.32 0.69
N GLY A 26 2.62 2.56 2.00
CA GLY A 26 1.44 3.01 2.75
C GLY A 26 0.91 4.34 2.21
N TYR A 27 1.79 5.31 1.95
CA TYR A 27 1.42 6.62 1.40
C TYR A 27 0.71 6.48 0.04
N GLN A 28 1.20 5.62 -0.86
CA GLN A 28 0.56 5.36 -2.15
C GLN A 28 -0.79 4.63 -2.03
N LEU A 29 -0.93 3.74 -1.05
CA LEU A 29 -2.20 3.05 -0.79
C LEU A 29 -3.27 3.98 -0.21
N THR A 30 -2.84 4.95 0.58
CA THR A 30 -3.70 5.93 1.26
C THR A 30 -3.93 7.21 0.46
N GLU A 31 -3.32 7.34 -0.73
CA GLU A 31 -3.58 8.44 -1.66
C GLU A 31 -5.07 8.53 -1.97
N GLU A 32 -5.66 9.72 -1.86
CA GLU A 32 -7.13 9.92 -1.89
C GLU A 32 -7.82 9.15 -3.03
N GLY A 33 -7.31 9.23 -4.25
CA GLY A 33 -7.90 8.53 -5.40
C GLY A 33 -7.82 7.00 -5.29
N THR A 34 -6.73 6.45 -4.75
CA THR A 34 -6.55 5.01 -4.56
C THR A 34 -7.33 4.52 -3.34
N GLY A 35 -7.22 5.24 -2.22
CA GLY A 35 -7.91 4.94 -0.97
C GLY A 35 -9.42 4.95 -1.14
N ARG A 36 -9.99 6.00 -1.75
CA ARG A 36 -11.44 6.07 -2.00
C ARG A 36 -11.92 4.95 -2.91
N ARG A 37 -11.19 4.59 -3.97
CA ARG A 37 -11.53 3.42 -4.82
C ARG A 37 -11.53 2.10 -4.05
N LEU A 38 -10.58 1.91 -3.13
CA LEU A 38 -10.54 0.71 -2.27
C LEU A 38 -11.72 0.70 -1.29
N LEU A 39 -12.03 1.84 -0.69
CA LEU A 39 -13.17 2.02 0.22
C LEU A 39 -14.52 1.84 -0.49
N GLU A 40 -14.69 2.35 -1.72
CA GLU A 40 -15.89 2.14 -2.54
C GLU A 40 -16.12 0.64 -2.81
N ARG A 41 -15.06 -0.10 -3.16
CA ARG A 41 -15.18 -1.54 -3.42
C ARG A 41 -15.46 -2.31 -2.13
N ALA A 42 -14.88 -1.89 -1.01
CA ALA A 42 -15.21 -2.45 0.30
C ALA A 42 -16.67 -2.15 0.69
N LEU A 43 -17.16 -0.94 0.46
CA LEU A 43 -18.55 -0.55 0.72
C LEU A 43 -19.53 -1.38 -0.10
N VAL A 44 -19.27 -1.57 -1.39
CA VAL A 44 -20.10 -2.43 -2.26
C VAL A 44 -20.17 -3.84 -1.68
N ALA A 45 -19.02 -4.42 -1.32
CA ALA A 45 -18.97 -5.76 -0.74
C ALA A 45 -19.72 -5.82 0.60
N LEU A 46 -19.58 -4.81 1.47
CA LEU A 46 -20.21 -4.80 2.80
C LEU A 46 -21.74 -4.62 2.78
N THR A 47 -22.26 -3.94 1.77
CA THR A 47 -23.69 -3.54 1.74
C THR A 47 -24.55 -4.36 0.79
N ASP A 48 -23.95 -5.23 -0.02
CA ASP A 48 -24.62 -5.83 -1.19
C ASP A 48 -25.43 -4.75 -1.95
N LEU A 49 -24.81 -3.57 -2.16
CA LEU A 49 -25.52 -2.36 -2.60
C LEU A 49 -26.40 -2.60 -3.82
N ASP A 50 -25.94 -3.41 -4.76
CA ASP A 50 -26.67 -3.70 -6.00
C ASP A 50 -28.01 -4.43 -5.76
N VAL A 51 -28.13 -5.18 -4.66
CA VAL A 51 -29.37 -5.84 -4.23
C VAL A 51 -30.23 -4.89 -3.41
N ALA A 52 -29.62 -4.09 -2.54
CA ALA A 52 -30.32 -3.18 -1.64
C ALA A 52 -30.80 -1.87 -2.31
N LEU A 53 -30.23 -1.50 -3.46
CA LEU A 53 -30.43 -0.21 -4.12
C LEU A 53 -31.90 0.16 -4.40
N PRO A 54 -32.76 -0.75 -4.91
CA PRO A 54 -34.16 -0.41 -5.14
C PRO A 54 -34.90 -0.06 -3.84
N ALA A 55 -34.67 -0.82 -2.77
CA ALA A 55 -35.28 -0.56 -1.47
C ALA A 55 -34.75 0.75 -0.86
N LEU A 56 -33.44 1.01 -0.96
CA LEU A 56 -32.83 2.27 -0.52
C LEU A 56 -33.40 3.47 -1.27
N GLN A 57 -33.67 3.34 -2.58
CA GLN A 57 -34.25 4.40 -3.40
C GLN A 57 -35.67 4.74 -2.94
N ASP A 58 -36.50 3.73 -2.66
CA ASP A 58 -37.86 3.93 -2.16
C ASP A 58 -37.85 4.59 -0.76
N SER A 59 -37.02 4.09 0.15
CA SER A 59 -36.84 4.66 1.50
C SER A 59 -36.33 6.11 1.46
N LEU A 60 -35.38 6.40 0.56
CA LEU A 60 -34.82 7.74 0.39
C LEU A 60 -35.87 8.73 -0.16
N ARG A 61 -36.70 8.30 -1.11
CA ARG A 61 -37.78 9.14 -1.66
C ARG A 61 -38.82 9.45 -0.59
N GLN A 62 -39.24 8.44 0.18
CA GLN A 62 -40.16 8.64 1.31
C GLN A 62 -39.56 9.61 2.33
N ALA A 63 -38.29 9.42 2.73
CA ALA A 63 -37.60 10.32 3.64
C ALA A 63 -37.50 11.76 3.11
N ALA A 64 -37.35 11.95 1.79
CA ALA A 64 -37.32 13.26 1.16
C ALA A 64 -38.67 13.97 1.10
N GLU A 65 -39.77 13.23 1.04
CA GLU A 65 -41.13 13.75 1.13
C GLU A 65 -41.47 14.19 2.57
N GLU A 66 -41.05 13.41 3.56
CA GLU A 66 -41.29 13.68 4.98
C GLU A 66 -40.36 14.75 5.57
N ALA A 67 -39.16 14.92 4.99
CA ALA A 67 -38.19 15.88 5.46
C ALA A 67 -38.74 17.31 5.41
N GLN A 68 -38.40 18.13 6.41
CA GLN A 68 -38.66 19.57 6.41
C GLN A 68 -37.43 20.40 6.00
N GLY A 69 -36.24 19.77 5.97
CA GLY A 69 -34.96 20.40 5.61
C GLY A 69 -34.60 20.32 4.13
N LEU A 70 -33.48 20.96 3.76
CA LEU A 70 -32.91 20.94 2.40
C LEU A 70 -32.11 19.66 2.10
N THR A 71 -31.71 18.93 3.13
CA THR A 71 -30.94 17.69 3.03
C THR A 71 -31.66 16.53 3.73
N VAL A 72 -31.38 15.32 3.25
CA VAL A 72 -31.96 14.06 3.71
C VAL A 72 -30.79 13.09 3.93
N VAL A 73 -30.77 12.45 5.09
CA VAL A 73 -29.82 11.36 5.36
C VAL A 73 -30.38 10.08 4.74
N VAL A 74 -29.54 9.37 4.00
CA VAL A 74 -29.92 8.11 3.35
C VAL A 74 -30.25 7.07 4.43
N PRO A 75 -31.51 6.59 4.51
CA PRO A 75 -31.91 5.59 5.49
C PRO A 75 -31.20 4.26 5.22
N ASP A 76 -30.96 3.48 6.28
CA ASP A 76 -30.45 2.10 6.22
C ASP A 76 -29.13 1.92 5.43
N PHE A 77 -28.38 3.01 5.23
CA PHE A 77 -27.04 2.97 4.64
C PHE A 77 -26.00 3.04 5.77
N PRO A 78 -24.99 2.16 5.81
CA PRO A 78 -24.12 1.99 7.00
C PRO A 78 -23.18 3.17 7.25
N VAL A 79 -23.03 4.07 6.27
CA VAL A 79 -22.33 5.33 6.43
C VAL A 79 -23.37 6.42 6.30
N PRO A 80 -23.49 7.36 7.25
CA PRO A 80 -24.47 8.42 7.14
C PRO A 80 -24.12 9.27 5.91
N VAL A 81 -24.91 9.17 4.84
CA VAL A 81 -24.72 9.97 3.61
C VAL A 81 -25.84 11.00 3.55
N GLU A 82 -25.47 12.25 3.33
CA GLU A 82 -26.43 13.34 3.17
C GLU A 82 -26.57 13.69 1.69
N LEU A 83 -27.80 13.69 1.21
CA LEU A 83 -28.17 14.13 -0.13
C LEU A 83 -29.07 15.35 -0.03
N SER A 84 -29.02 16.23 -1.02
CA SER A 84 -30.05 17.25 -1.14
C SER A 84 -31.41 16.61 -1.41
N ARG A 85 -32.50 17.30 -1.03
CA ARG A 85 -33.86 16.79 -1.30
C ARG A 85 -34.10 16.55 -2.79
N GLU A 86 -33.57 17.42 -3.65
CA GLU A 86 -33.68 17.28 -5.10
C GLU A 86 -32.95 16.02 -5.58
N GLU A 87 -31.71 15.80 -5.14
CA GLU A 87 -30.96 14.57 -5.44
C GLU A 87 -31.71 13.32 -4.94
N ALA A 88 -32.28 13.38 -3.73
CA ALA A 88 -33.01 12.26 -3.13
C ALA A 88 -34.30 11.88 -3.90
N GLN A 89 -34.93 12.83 -4.59
CA GLN A 89 -36.13 12.59 -5.39
C GLN A 89 -35.83 12.18 -6.83
N THR A 90 -34.70 12.66 -7.39
CA THR A 90 -34.39 12.58 -8.82
C THR A 90 -33.33 11.55 -9.18
N LEU A 91 -32.39 11.23 -8.27
CA LEU A 91 -31.36 10.23 -8.54
C LEU A 91 -31.94 8.82 -8.46
N GLU A 92 -31.68 8.03 -9.50
CA GLU A 92 -32.13 6.64 -9.58
C GLU A 92 -31.02 5.73 -10.11
N GLY A 93 -31.14 4.44 -9.78
CA GLY A 93 -30.27 3.38 -10.31
C GLY A 93 -28.77 3.71 -10.22
N GLN A 94 -28.07 3.66 -11.35
CA GLN A 94 -26.61 3.83 -11.38
C GLN A 94 -26.14 5.20 -10.87
N ALA A 95 -26.92 6.27 -11.08
CA ALA A 95 -26.56 7.61 -10.62
C ALA A 95 -26.62 7.72 -9.10
N LEU A 96 -27.68 7.17 -8.49
CA LEU A 96 -27.80 7.07 -7.04
C LEU A 96 -26.67 6.21 -6.45
N ARG A 97 -26.41 5.03 -7.04
CA ARG A 97 -25.31 4.15 -6.63
C ARG A 97 -23.97 4.86 -6.60
N GLN A 98 -23.61 5.57 -7.69
CA GLN A 98 -22.35 6.30 -7.77
C GLN A 98 -22.28 7.42 -6.71
N ARG A 99 -23.39 8.13 -6.48
CA ARG A 99 -23.44 9.20 -5.49
C ARG A 99 -23.25 8.66 -4.06
N LEU A 100 -23.92 7.57 -3.71
CA LEU A 100 -23.81 6.92 -2.39
C LEU A 100 -22.39 6.42 -2.13
N LEU A 101 -21.77 5.75 -3.11
CA LEU A 101 -20.40 5.24 -2.99
C LEU A 101 -19.37 6.38 -2.90
N ALA A 102 -19.52 7.43 -3.72
CA ALA A 102 -18.60 8.55 -3.73
C ALA A 102 -18.62 9.33 -2.40
N GLU A 103 -19.81 9.55 -1.82
CA GLU A 103 -19.97 10.26 -0.55
C GLU A 103 -19.63 9.36 0.65
N GLY A 104 -20.08 8.10 0.63
CA GLY A 104 -19.79 7.11 1.67
C GLY A 104 -18.30 6.85 1.80
N SER A 105 -17.60 6.64 0.68
CA SER A 105 -16.14 6.47 0.69
C SER A 105 -15.41 7.74 1.12
N ALA A 106 -15.93 8.94 0.78
CA ALA A 106 -15.37 10.20 1.26
C ALA A 106 -15.42 10.31 2.78
N ARG A 107 -16.56 9.96 3.37
CA ARG A 107 -16.74 10.00 4.83
C ARG A 107 -15.88 8.96 5.51
N MET A 108 -15.83 7.72 5.01
CA MET A 108 -14.90 6.71 5.52
C MET A 108 -13.44 7.15 5.43
N TYR A 109 -13.03 7.82 4.34
CA TYR A 109 -11.66 8.32 4.21
C TYR A 109 -11.32 9.41 5.23
N ARG A 110 -12.28 10.31 5.53
CA ARG A 110 -12.08 11.40 6.50
C ARG A 110 -12.21 10.96 7.96
N GLN A 111 -13.11 10.03 8.26
CA GLN A 111 -13.51 9.66 9.63
C GLN A 111 -13.05 8.25 10.04
N GLY A 112 -12.49 7.46 9.12
CA GLY A 112 -12.07 6.09 9.37
C GLY A 112 -13.23 5.10 9.53
N SER A 113 -12.94 3.96 10.17
CA SER A 113 -13.95 2.93 10.47
C SER A 113 -15.05 3.43 11.40
N GLY A 114 -14.79 4.48 12.20
CA GLY A 114 -15.81 5.14 13.02
C GLY A 114 -16.90 5.87 12.23
N ALA A 115 -16.75 6.01 10.90
CA ALA A 115 -17.81 6.47 10.01
C ALA A 115 -18.92 5.43 9.80
N LEU A 116 -18.62 4.15 10.07
CA LEU A 116 -19.61 3.09 10.11
C LEU A 116 -20.41 3.27 11.39
N LEU A 117 -21.50 4.02 11.30
CA LEU A 117 -22.42 4.22 12.40
C LEU A 117 -23.73 3.51 12.04
N SER A 118 -24.11 2.58 12.91
CA SER A 118 -25.49 2.14 13.13
C SER A 118 -26.05 1.01 12.25
N ASP A 119 -25.39 -0.16 12.25
CA ASP A 119 -26.14 -1.40 12.08
C ASP A 119 -25.62 -2.52 13.01
N PRO A 120 -26.33 -2.84 14.11
CA PRO A 120 -26.01 -3.98 14.97
C PRO A 120 -25.98 -5.32 14.24
N GLU A 121 -26.62 -5.45 13.06
CA GLU A 121 -26.58 -6.65 12.22
C GLU A 121 -25.31 -6.69 11.37
N ALA A 122 -24.83 -5.56 10.84
CA ALA A 122 -23.50 -5.47 10.24
C ALA A 122 -22.42 -5.78 11.29
N GLU A 123 -22.56 -5.27 12.52
CA GLU A 123 -21.70 -5.58 13.65
C GLU A 123 -21.73 -7.08 14.02
N ARG A 124 -22.92 -7.72 14.04
CA ARG A 124 -23.06 -9.17 14.30
C ARG A 124 -22.54 -10.08 13.19
N ARG A 125 -22.67 -9.69 11.91
CA ARG A 125 -22.06 -10.43 10.79
C ARG A 125 -20.52 -10.42 10.87
N LEU A 126 -19.96 -9.49 11.65
CA LEU A 126 -18.53 -9.33 11.89
C LEU A 126 -18.03 -10.08 13.16
N GLU A 127 -18.88 -10.72 13.96
CA GLU A 127 -18.45 -11.32 15.25
C GLU A 127 -18.06 -12.82 15.17
N THR A 128 -18.30 -13.52 14.06
CA THR A 128 -18.21 -14.99 14.02
C THR A 128 -16.95 -15.56 13.34
N THR A 129 -15.97 -14.75 12.92
CA THR A 129 -14.69 -15.24 12.32
C THR A 129 -13.53 -14.24 12.57
N SER A 130 -12.28 -14.64 12.39
CA SER A 130 -11.05 -13.83 12.58
C SER A 130 -10.77 -12.76 11.48
N MET A 131 -11.60 -12.70 10.44
CA MET A 131 -11.49 -11.77 9.29
C MET A 131 -11.86 -10.30 9.60
N PRO A 132 -12.92 -10.01 10.39
CA PRO A 132 -13.44 -8.66 10.64
C PRO A 132 -12.48 -7.72 11.35
N TRP A 133 -11.68 -8.22 12.30
CA TRP A 133 -10.60 -7.43 12.90
C TRP A 133 -9.58 -6.97 11.84
N ALA A 134 -9.20 -7.84 10.90
CA ALA A 134 -8.25 -7.49 9.85
C ALA A 134 -8.83 -6.45 8.87
N LEU A 135 -10.15 -6.42 8.72
CA LEU A 135 -10.87 -5.47 7.87
C LEU A 135 -11.01 -4.11 8.53
N GLU A 136 -11.41 -4.08 9.80
CA GLU A 136 -11.45 -2.84 10.58
C GLU A 136 -10.06 -2.21 10.66
N GLN A 137 -9.05 -3.02 10.96
CA GLN A 137 -7.66 -2.56 10.98
C GLN A 137 -7.19 -2.12 9.58
N GLY A 138 -7.55 -2.86 8.52
CA GLY A 138 -7.17 -2.56 7.14
C GLY A 138 -7.82 -1.29 6.60
N LEU A 139 -9.11 -1.10 6.83
CA LEU A 139 -9.87 0.09 6.44
C LEU A 139 -9.46 1.31 7.27
N GLY A 140 -9.17 1.12 8.56
CA GLY A 140 -8.67 2.17 9.45
C GLY A 140 -7.29 2.71 9.04
N LEU A 141 -6.52 1.97 8.24
CA LEU A 141 -5.28 2.48 7.64
C LEU A 141 -5.52 3.39 6.44
N ILE A 142 -6.68 3.31 5.78
CA ILE A 142 -7.01 4.07 4.57
C ILE A 142 -7.77 5.34 4.94
N THR A 143 -7.08 6.27 5.58
CA THR A 143 -7.65 7.53 6.05
C THR A 143 -6.76 8.74 5.72
N GLU A 144 -7.36 9.92 5.69
CA GLU A 144 -6.66 11.19 5.47
C GLU A 144 -5.59 11.45 6.54
N GLU A 145 -5.91 11.14 7.81
CA GLU A 145 -4.97 11.30 8.93
C GLU A 145 -3.73 10.41 8.76
N ILE A 146 -3.95 9.12 8.45
CA ILE A 146 -2.85 8.17 8.23
C ILE A 146 -2.06 8.56 6.98
N HIS A 147 -2.72 9.04 5.92
CA HIS A 147 -2.03 9.55 4.73
C HIS A 147 -1.06 10.69 5.08
N GLY A 148 -1.51 11.68 5.85
CA GLY A 148 -0.66 12.79 6.31
C GLY A 148 0.51 12.34 7.19
N ASN A 149 0.26 11.44 8.14
CA ASN A 149 1.30 10.86 8.99
C ASN A 149 2.34 10.08 8.17
N LEU A 150 1.89 9.30 7.17
CA LEU A 150 2.77 8.56 6.27
C LEU A 150 3.57 9.47 5.34
N GLN A 151 2.99 10.60 4.91
CA GLN A 151 3.71 11.61 4.14
C GLN A 151 4.90 12.17 4.94
N VAL A 152 4.68 12.55 6.20
CA VAL A 152 5.74 13.04 7.08
C VAL A 152 6.79 11.95 7.32
N ALA A 153 6.35 10.74 7.66
CA ALA A 153 7.25 9.60 7.89
C ALA A 153 8.10 9.29 6.65
N MET A 154 7.49 9.28 5.45
CA MET A 154 8.17 9.07 4.18
C MET A 154 9.23 10.14 3.93
N ILE A 155 8.92 11.42 4.14
CA ILE A 155 9.88 12.53 3.94
C ILE A 155 11.05 12.40 4.91
N VAL A 156 10.77 12.20 6.21
CA VAL A 156 11.79 12.10 7.26
C VAL A 156 12.67 10.88 7.06
N LEU A 157 12.09 9.70 6.85
CA LEU A 157 12.84 8.46 6.61
C LEU A 157 13.61 8.52 5.30
N GLY A 158 13.05 9.14 4.25
CA GLY A 158 13.74 9.39 2.99
C GLY A 158 14.98 10.25 3.21
N ALA A 159 14.84 11.40 3.88
CA ALA A 159 15.97 12.29 4.20
C ALA A 159 17.03 11.60 5.07
N LEU A 160 16.62 10.86 6.10
CA LEU A 160 17.51 10.09 6.96
C LEU A 160 18.26 8.99 6.19
N SER A 161 17.57 8.29 5.28
CA SER A 161 18.19 7.25 4.46
C SER A 161 19.29 7.81 3.56
N LEU A 162 19.06 8.99 2.97
CA LEU A 162 20.04 9.72 2.16
C LEU A 162 21.23 10.19 3.02
N LEU A 163 20.98 10.74 4.20
CA LEU A 163 22.02 11.16 5.15
C LEU A 163 22.91 9.99 5.58
N LEU A 164 22.33 8.83 5.87
CA LEU A 164 23.06 7.62 6.24
C LEU A 164 23.88 7.03 5.09
N LEU A 165 23.49 7.30 3.84
CA LEU A 165 24.24 6.92 2.64
C LEU A 165 25.49 7.78 2.41
N VAL A 166 25.53 9.04 2.86
CA VAL A 166 26.67 9.96 2.67
C VAL A 166 28.01 9.38 3.16
N PRO A 167 28.18 8.94 4.43
CA PRO A 167 29.46 8.42 4.92
C PRO A 167 29.90 7.14 4.20
N VAL A 168 28.93 6.33 3.75
CA VAL A 168 29.16 5.12 2.96
C VAL A 168 29.71 5.48 1.58
N LEU A 169 29.11 6.50 0.94
CA LEU A 169 29.52 6.98 -0.38
C LEU A 169 30.82 7.81 -0.35
N TRP A 170 31.21 8.38 0.79
CA TRP A 170 32.45 9.16 0.91
C TRP A 170 33.72 8.27 0.95
N SER A 171 33.61 7.00 1.36
CA SER A 171 34.78 6.12 1.55
C SER A 171 35.36 5.59 0.23
N PRO A 172 36.65 5.75 -0.11
CA PRO A 172 37.24 5.06 -1.27
C PRO A 172 37.34 3.55 -1.01
N PRO A 173 37.15 2.61 -1.98
CA PRO A 173 37.07 2.73 -3.45
C PRO A 173 35.65 2.65 -4.08
N LEU A 174 35.50 3.14 -5.33
CA LEU A 174 34.22 3.25 -6.09
C LEU A 174 33.50 1.91 -6.36
N TRP A 175 34.25 0.84 -6.61
CA TRP A 175 33.70 -0.47 -7.03
C TRP A 175 32.83 -1.11 -5.95
N GLY A 176 33.26 -1.01 -4.68
CA GLY A 176 32.51 -1.53 -3.53
C GLY A 176 31.22 -0.75 -3.25
N LYS A 177 31.12 0.51 -3.71
CA LYS A 177 29.94 1.36 -3.47
C LYS A 177 28.75 0.92 -4.30
N ILE A 178 28.96 0.60 -5.58
CA ILE A 178 27.88 0.14 -6.47
C ILE A 178 27.34 -1.20 -5.97
N SER A 179 28.23 -2.13 -5.58
CA SER A 179 27.80 -3.40 -4.99
C SER A 179 27.06 -3.21 -3.67
N LEU A 180 27.49 -2.25 -2.83
CA LEU A 180 26.85 -1.98 -1.55
C LEU A 180 25.47 -1.33 -1.72
N LEU A 181 25.31 -0.39 -2.65
CA LEU A 181 24.00 0.18 -3.00
C LEU A 181 23.04 -0.91 -3.52
N GLY A 182 23.51 -1.77 -4.42
CA GLY A 182 22.74 -2.90 -4.92
C GLY A 182 22.34 -3.87 -3.80
N ALA A 183 23.26 -4.18 -2.89
CA ALA A 183 22.99 -5.03 -1.74
C ALA A 183 21.98 -4.41 -0.76
N VAL A 184 22.10 -3.12 -0.45
CA VAL A 184 21.15 -2.39 0.42
C VAL A 184 19.75 -2.43 -0.18
N LEU A 185 19.63 -2.17 -1.49
CA LEU A 185 18.35 -2.25 -2.19
C LEU A 185 17.74 -3.64 -2.11
N LEU A 186 18.52 -4.70 -2.38
CA LEU A 186 18.02 -6.07 -2.32
C LEU A 186 17.63 -6.49 -0.90
N VAL A 187 18.43 -6.14 0.11
CA VAL A 187 18.12 -6.46 1.52
C VAL A 187 16.85 -5.71 1.96
N ALA A 188 16.64 -4.49 1.48
CA ALA A 188 15.45 -3.71 1.81
C ALA A 188 14.22 -4.11 0.97
N SER A 189 14.38 -4.70 -0.22
CA SER A 189 13.26 -5.01 -1.11
C SER A 189 12.83 -6.48 -1.10
N LEU A 190 13.77 -7.44 -0.97
CA LEU A 190 13.45 -8.87 -1.07
C LEU A 190 12.60 -9.39 0.09
N PRO A 191 12.91 -9.12 1.37
CA PRO A 191 12.06 -9.59 2.47
C PRO A 191 10.63 -9.03 2.41
N PRO A 192 10.41 -7.71 2.18
CA PRO A 192 9.06 -7.19 1.98
C PRO A 192 8.37 -7.69 0.72
N LEU A 193 9.10 -7.93 -0.38
CA LEU A 193 8.56 -8.56 -1.57
C LEU A 193 8.03 -9.96 -1.24
N ALA A 194 8.81 -10.77 -0.54
CA ALA A 194 8.39 -12.09 -0.09
C ALA A 194 7.18 -12.01 0.84
N GLY A 195 7.18 -11.07 1.79
CA GLY A 195 6.04 -10.83 2.68
C GLY A 195 4.76 -10.44 1.95
N THR A 196 4.85 -9.50 1.01
CA THR A 196 3.69 -9.04 0.22
C THR A 196 3.15 -10.09 -0.74
N LEU A 197 4.04 -10.88 -1.37
CA LEU A 197 3.64 -12.05 -2.14
C LEU A 197 3.02 -13.13 -1.26
N GLY A 198 3.54 -13.34 -0.06
CA GLY A 198 2.99 -14.27 0.93
C GLY A 198 1.57 -13.89 1.36
N VAL A 199 1.35 -12.61 1.70
CA VAL A 199 0.01 -12.07 1.99
C VAL A 199 -0.90 -12.25 0.78
N ARG A 200 -0.47 -11.85 -0.42
CA ARG A 200 -1.27 -12.00 -1.64
C ARG A 200 -1.63 -13.45 -1.94
N PHE A 201 -0.71 -14.39 -1.72
CA PHE A 201 -0.95 -15.82 -1.89
C PHE A 201 -1.93 -16.34 -0.85
N PHE A 202 -1.77 -15.95 0.42
CA PHE A 202 -2.67 -16.34 1.50
C PHE A 202 -4.11 -15.86 1.23
N LEU A 203 -4.27 -14.60 0.82
CA LEU A 203 -5.59 -14.07 0.45
C LEU A 203 -6.20 -14.82 -0.74
N ARG A 204 -5.39 -15.15 -1.76
CA ARG A 204 -5.85 -15.95 -2.90
C ARG A 204 -6.22 -17.39 -2.52
N ALA A 205 -5.46 -18.01 -1.63
CA ALA A 205 -5.78 -19.35 -1.13
C ALA A 205 -7.11 -19.33 -0.37
N ALA A 206 -7.33 -18.31 0.47
CA ALA A 206 -8.58 -18.13 1.21
C ALA A 206 -9.80 -17.90 0.29
N GLN A 207 -9.63 -17.34 -0.91
CA GLN A 207 -10.75 -17.14 -1.85
C GLN A 207 -11.35 -18.44 -2.40
N GLY A 208 -10.60 -19.56 -2.38
CA GLY A 208 -11.02 -20.83 -2.96
C GLY A 208 -12.25 -21.41 -2.27
N ASP A 209 -12.25 -21.35 -0.93
CA ASP A 209 -13.28 -21.95 -0.07
C ASP A 209 -14.27 -20.92 0.51
N ALA A 210 -14.11 -19.64 0.13
CA ALA A 210 -14.89 -18.54 0.68
C ALA A 210 -16.21 -18.30 -0.07
N ASP A 211 -17.24 -17.89 0.69
CA ASP A 211 -18.51 -17.39 0.15
C ASP A 211 -18.30 -16.11 -0.68
N LEU A 212 -19.29 -15.76 -1.52
CA LEU A 212 -19.25 -14.63 -2.46
C LEU A 212 -18.80 -13.32 -1.79
N PHE A 213 -19.41 -12.96 -0.66
CA PHE A 213 -19.07 -11.78 0.13
C PHE A 213 -17.58 -11.73 0.53
N VAL A 214 -17.10 -12.81 1.17
CA VAL A 214 -15.71 -12.90 1.64
C VAL A 214 -14.73 -12.90 0.47
N ARG A 215 -15.10 -13.52 -0.66
CA ARG A 215 -14.28 -13.54 -1.88
C ARG A 215 -14.07 -12.15 -2.47
N GLU A 216 -15.11 -11.32 -2.54
CA GLU A 216 -15.01 -9.93 -3.03
C GLU A 216 -14.10 -9.09 -2.14
N LEU A 217 -14.23 -9.25 -0.82
CA LEU A 217 -13.45 -8.51 0.14
C LEU A 217 -11.96 -8.91 0.13
N LEU A 218 -11.69 -10.21 0.01
CA LEU A 218 -10.35 -10.73 -0.25
C LEU A 218 -9.77 -10.20 -1.56
N GLN A 219 -10.60 -10.01 -2.59
CA GLN A 219 -10.17 -9.45 -3.87
C GLN A 219 -9.69 -8.01 -3.73
N VAL A 220 -10.36 -7.19 -2.90
CA VAL A 220 -9.91 -5.83 -2.58
C VAL A 220 -8.52 -5.84 -1.94
N GLY A 221 -8.29 -6.75 -0.99
CA GLY A 221 -6.97 -6.94 -0.37
C GLY A 221 -5.88 -7.37 -1.36
N ILE A 222 -6.20 -8.29 -2.28
CA ILE A 222 -5.28 -8.73 -3.34
C ILE A 222 -4.95 -7.57 -4.29
N ASP A 223 -5.93 -6.75 -4.64
CA ASP A 223 -5.75 -5.61 -5.53
C ASP A 223 -4.87 -4.55 -4.87
N ALA A 224 -5.08 -4.28 -3.57
CA ALA A 224 -4.22 -3.40 -2.77
C ALA A 224 -2.74 -3.86 -2.78
N MET A 225 -2.49 -5.18 -2.72
CA MET A 225 -1.11 -5.71 -2.78
C MET A 225 -0.40 -5.49 -4.12
N THR A 226 -1.09 -5.05 -5.17
CA THR A 226 -0.47 -4.77 -6.47
C THR A 226 0.54 -3.62 -6.40
N VAL A 227 0.23 -2.57 -5.63
CA VAL A 227 1.10 -1.40 -5.45
C VAL A 227 2.45 -1.79 -4.83
N PRO A 228 2.50 -2.43 -3.64
CA PRO A 228 3.78 -2.80 -3.04
C PRO A 228 4.53 -3.86 -3.84
N VAL A 229 3.85 -4.83 -4.46
CA VAL A 229 4.50 -5.82 -5.32
C VAL A 229 5.24 -5.14 -6.48
N ARG A 230 4.59 -4.18 -7.17
CA ARG A 230 5.22 -3.43 -8.27
C ARG A 230 6.46 -2.68 -7.79
N ASN A 231 6.36 -1.97 -6.66
CA ASN A 231 7.45 -1.15 -6.13
C ASN A 231 8.63 -2.02 -5.68
N TYR A 232 8.39 -3.12 -4.95
CA TYR A 232 9.47 -3.99 -4.51
C TYR A 232 10.10 -4.80 -5.66
N LEU A 233 9.35 -5.15 -6.71
CA LEU A 233 9.93 -5.72 -7.92
C LEU A 233 10.84 -4.72 -8.63
N ALA A 234 10.41 -3.46 -8.77
CA ALA A 234 11.23 -2.41 -9.37
C ALA A 234 12.52 -2.17 -8.58
N LEU A 235 12.43 -2.09 -7.25
CA LEU A 235 13.60 -1.94 -6.38
C LEU A 235 14.54 -3.15 -6.45
N SER A 236 13.98 -4.37 -6.50
CA SER A 236 14.79 -5.59 -6.62
C SER A 236 15.48 -5.69 -7.97
N ALA A 237 14.81 -5.29 -9.06
CA ALA A 237 15.40 -5.22 -10.39
C ALA A 237 16.53 -4.18 -10.46
N LEU A 238 16.32 -3.00 -9.86
CA LEU A 238 17.33 -1.95 -9.78
C LEU A 238 18.54 -2.39 -8.95
N GLY A 239 18.31 -3.00 -7.77
CA GLY A 239 19.36 -3.55 -6.93
C GLY A 239 20.17 -4.64 -7.64
N SER A 240 19.50 -5.58 -8.31
CA SER A 240 20.13 -6.62 -9.12
C SER A 240 20.96 -6.04 -10.27
N GLY A 241 20.42 -5.03 -10.98
CA GLY A 241 21.12 -4.35 -12.07
C GLY A 241 22.41 -3.68 -11.59
N LEU A 242 22.37 -3.01 -10.44
CA LEU A 242 23.58 -2.43 -9.83
C LEU A 242 24.62 -3.50 -9.46
N LEU A 243 24.20 -4.65 -8.95
CA LEU A 243 25.13 -5.77 -8.68
C LEU A 243 25.75 -6.32 -9.95
N VAL A 244 24.98 -6.46 -11.04
CA VAL A 244 25.51 -6.89 -12.35
C VAL A 244 26.53 -5.90 -12.88
N VAL A 245 26.25 -4.59 -12.81
CA VAL A 245 27.20 -3.54 -13.19
C VAL A 245 28.46 -3.63 -12.34
N ALA A 246 28.33 -3.75 -11.01
CA ALA A 246 29.47 -3.89 -10.11
C ALA A 246 30.33 -5.13 -10.45
N ALA A 247 29.69 -6.27 -10.74
CA ALA A 247 30.38 -7.50 -11.12
C ALA A 247 31.10 -7.37 -12.47
N ALA A 248 30.44 -6.79 -13.48
CA ALA A 248 31.03 -6.54 -14.80
C ALA A 248 32.24 -5.61 -14.71
N MET A 249 32.14 -4.58 -13.88
CA MET A 249 33.21 -3.66 -13.56
C MET A 249 34.40 -4.40 -12.90
N VAL A 250 34.16 -5.19 -11.84
CA VAL A 250 35.21 -5.99 -11.19
C VAL A 250 35.90 -6.94 -12.18
N TRP A 251 35.13 -7.58 -13.06
CA TRP A 251 35.62 -8.47 -14.11
C TRP A 251 36.44 -7.73 -15.18
N ALA A 252 36.04 -6.53 -15.59
CA ALA A 252 36.82 -5.71 -16.51
C ALA A 252 38.15 -5.25 -15.87
N GLY A 253 38.12 -4.89 -14.59
CA GLY A 253 39.31 -4.51 -13.82
C GLY A 253 40.31 -5.67 -13.61
N SER A 254 39.81 -6.91 -13.50
CA SER A 254 40.69 -8.09 -13.39
C SER A 254 41.39 -8.42 -14.72
N ARG A 255 40.76 -8.15 -15.87
CA ARG A 255 41.39 -8.30 -17.20
C ARG A 255 42.55 -7.32 -17.44
N GLY A 256 42.47 -6.11 -16.89
CA GLY A 256 43.55 -5.10 -17.01
C GLY A 256 44.78 -5.38 -16.13
N ARG A 257 44.73 -6.37 -15.23
CA ARG A 257 45.82 -6.76 -14.31
C ARG A 257 46.50 -8.07 -14.70
N ALA A 258 46.43 -8.49 -15.96
CA ALA A 258 47.24 -9.60 -16.43
C ALA A 258 48.73 -9.24 -16.28
N PRO A 259 49.55 -10.03 -15.53
CA PRO A 259 50.97 -9.75 -15.41
C PRO A 259 51.61 -9.87 -16.80
N ALA A 260 52.36 -8.85 -17.20
CA ALA A 260 53.26 -8.97 -18.33
C ALA A 260 54.24 -10.10 -18.02
N LEU A 261 54.01 -11.28 -18.62
CA LEU A 261 54.99 -12.36 -18.69
C LEU A 261 56.13 -11.88 -19.58
N THR A 262 56.96 -10.95 -19.10
CA THR A 262 58.26 -10.69 -19.70
C THR A 262 59.15 -11.84 -19.25
N GLY A 263 59.20 -12.88 -20.07
CA GLY A 263 60.33 -13.81 -20.09
C GLY A 263 61.60 -12.99 -20.30
N LYS A 264 62.38 -12.82 -19.23
CA LYS A 264 63.78 -12.46 -19.33
C LYS A 264 64.52 -13.73 -18.95
N GLY A 265 65.11 -14.35 -19.98
CA GLY A 265 65.92 -15.56 -19.82
C GLY A 265 67.14 -15.26 -18.96
N ASP A 266 67.32 -16.06 -17.92
CA ASP A 266 68.62 -16.26 -17.31
C ASP A 266 69.37 -17.29 -18.16
N ALA A 267 70.14 -16.77 -19.11
CA ALA A 267 71.31 -17.44 -19.65
C ALA A 267 72.53 -16.66 -19.18
N ALA A 268 73.19 -17.18 -18.13
CA ALA A 268 74.59 -16.96 -17.81
C ALA A 268 75.06 -18.09 -16.89
#